data_AF-A0A934WYH8-F1
#
_entry.id   AF-A0A934WYH8-F1
#
_cell.length_a   1.000
_cell.length_b   1.000
_cell.length_c   1.000
_cell.angle_alpha   90.00
_cell.angle_beta   90.00
_cell.angle_gamma   90.00
#
_symmetry.space_group_name_H-M   'P 1'
#
loop_
_entity.id
_entity.type
_entity.pdbx_description
1 polymer ?
#
loop_
_entity_poly.entity_id
_entity_poly.type
_entity_poly.pdbx_seq_one_letter_code
_entity_poly.pdbx_strand_id
1 'polypeptide(L)'
;MAKKKKQHYGPQMILRNFSSDLEKKLIAIFNVENGFYKTDCAIKNQAQDDYFYGNDAVIEEYLAKNENETAPIIKAIINTENLPKRDSTEYVNLFTFVFQLAYRTQSSVELINEIVNKNLQEIIKHDVRLKKLEVRAFNSD
;
A
#
# COMPACT_ATOMS: atom_id res chain seq x y z
N MET A 1 3.86 -4.87 -21.77
CA MET A 1 3.96 -5.72 -20.57
C MET A 1 3.44 -4.90 -19.41
N ALA A 2 2.35 -5.32 -18.76
CA ALA A 2 1.76 -4.53 -17.68
C ALA A 2 2.81 -4.28 -16.58
N LYS A 3 3.12 -3.01 -16.30
CA LYS A 3 4.02 -2.64 -15.22
C LYS A 3 3.38 -3.14 -13.92
N LYS A 4 4.13 -3.92 -13.13
CA LYS A 4 3.80 -4.33 -11.75
C LYS A 4 2.36 -4.85 -11.55
N LYS A 5 2.09 -6.05 -12.08
CA LYS A 5 0.85 -6.79 -11.83
C LYS A 5 0.61 -7.03 -10.32
N LYS A 6 1.64 -7.43 -9.59
CA LYS A 6 1.58 -7.68 -8.15
C LYS A 6 1.82 -6.38 -7.38
N GLN A 7 0.82 -5.92 -6.62
CA GLN A 7 0.87 -4.65 -5.90
C GLN A 7 0.67 -4.89 -4.41
N HIS A 8 1.55 -4.30 -3.60
CA HIS A 8 1.63 -4.60 -2.17
C HIS A 8 0.78 -3.60 -1.38
N TYR A 9 -0.26 -4.12 -0.71
CA TYR A 9 -1.03 -3.34 0.26
C TYR A 9 -0.33 -3.30 1.63
N GLY A 10 0.52 -4.29 1.93
CA GLY A 10 1.42 -4.28 3.09
C GLY A 10 2.87 -3.96 2.71
N PRO A 11 3.55 -3.00 3.39
CA PRO A 11 4.95 -2.69 3.11
C PRO A 11 5.86 -3.89 3.40
N GLN A 12 6.56 -4.40 2.39
CA GLN A 12 7.51 -5.50 2.58
C GLN A 12 8.64 -5.13 3.55
N MET A 13 9.07 -3.87 3.53
CA MET A 13 10.12 -3.34 4.41
C MET A 13 9.78 -3.56 5.90
N ILE A 14 8.51 -3.44 6.29
CA ILE A 14 8.06 -3.71 7.66
C ILE A 14 8.10 -5.22 7.94
N LEU A 15 7.59 -6.05 7.03
CA LEU A 15 7.59 -7.50 7.17
C LEU A 15 8.99 -8.09 7.35
N ARG A 16 10.00 -7.49 6.70
CA ARG A 16 11.42 -7.90 6.83
C ARG A 16 12.00 -7.75 8.24
N ASN A 17 11.35 -7.00 9.12
CA ASN A 17 11.75 -6.93 10.53
C ASN A 17 11.27 -8.14 11.35
N PHE A 18 10.35 -8.94 10.80
CA PHE A 18 9.81 -10.17 11.39
C PHE A 18 10.27 -11.42 10.63
N SER A 19 11.37 -11.30 9.88
CA SER A 19 11.85 -12.39 9.03
C SER A 19 12.28 -13.61 9.84
N SER A 20 11.99 -14.80 9.33
CA SER A 20 12.39 -16.08 9.92
C SER A 20 13.79 -16.54 9.45
N ASP A 21 14.40 -15.83 8.51
CA ASP A 21 15.70 -16.13 7.91
C ASP A 21 16.68 -14.95 7.97
N LEU A 22 17.97 -15.26 7.88
CA LEU A 22 19.04 -14.25 7.91
C LEU A 22 19.05 -13.34 6.68
N GLU A 23 18.58 -13.82 5.52
CA GLU A 23 18.55 -13.03 4.28
C GLU A 23 17.37 -12.04 4.22
N LYS A 24 16.52 -12.04 5.25
CA LYS A 24 15.32 -11.22 5.33
C LYS A 24 14.32 -11.43 4.19
N LYS A 25 14.09 -12.68 3.78
CA LYS A 25 13.23 -13.04 2.63
C LYS A 25 12.02 -13.89 3.01
N LEU A 26 12.04 -14.55 4.15
CA LEU A 26 11.02 -15.49 4.61
C LEU A 26 10.35 -14.98 5.87
N ILE A 27 9.05 -15.26 6.03
CA ILE A 27 8.29 -14.90 7.23
C ILE A 27 7.48 -16.11 7.69
N ALA A 28 7.31 -16.22 9.00
CA ALA A 28 6.37 -17.17 9.57
C ALA A 28 4.95 -16.61 9.51
N ILE A 29 4.01 -17.39 8.99
CA ILE A 29 2.59 -17.04 8.92
C ILE A 29 1.77 -18.05 9.69
N PHE A 30 0.68 -17.55 10.28
CA PHE A 30 -0.39 -18.36 10.84
C PHE A 30 -1.69 -17.97 10.15
N ASN A 31 -2.32 -18.93 9.47
CA ASN A 31 -3.64 -18.75 8.90
C ASN A 31 -4.67 -19.09 9.98
N VAL A 32 -5.40 -18.08 10.44
CA VAL A 32 -6.37 -18.21 11.54
C VAL A 32 -7.56 -19.08 11.16
N GLU A 33 -8.05 -18.94 9.92
CA GLU A 33 -9.24 -19.66 9.43
C GLU A 33 -9.01 -21.17 9.34
N ASN A 34 -7.85 -21.56 8.82
CA ASN A 34 -7.48 -22.95 8.57
C ASN A 34 -6.62 -23.56 9.68
N GLY A 35 -6.24 -22.78 10.71
CA GLY A 35 -5.38 -23.21 11.82
C GLY A 35 -3.97 -23.63 11.42
N PHE A 36 -3.48 -23.20 10.25
CA PHE A 36 -2.22 -23.67 9.67
C PHE A 36 -1.07 -22.70 9.94
N TYR A 37 0.10 -23.25 10.29
CA TYR A 37 1.34 -22.52 10.54
C TYR A 37 2.44 -22.91 9.54
N LYS A 38 3.13 -21.91 8.98
CA LYS A 38 4.26 -22.10 8.05
C LYS A 38 5.37 -21.09 8.30
N THR A 39 6.61 -21.54 8.40
CA THR A 39 7.77 -20.70 8.76
C THR A 39 8.56 -20.15 7.58
N ASP A 40 8.39 -20.72 6.39
CA ASP A 40 9.21 -20.50 5.19
C ASP A 40 8.41 -19.82 4.06
N CYS A 41 7.55 -18.84 4.39
CA CYS A 41 6.78 -18.12 3.39
C CYS A 41 7.54 -16.95 2.82
N ALA A 42 7.64 -16.84 1.50
CA ALA A 42 8.33 -15.72 0.87
C ALA A 42 7.60 -14.39 1.11
N ILE A 43 8.28 -13.42 1.72
CA ILE A 43 7.76 -12.07 2.01
C ILE A 43 7.23 -11.39 0.75
N LYS A 44 7.91 -11.59 -0.39
CA LYS A 44 7.51 -11.00 -1.68
C LYS A 44 6.10 -11.38 -2.15
N ASN A 45 5.56 -12.48 -1.64
CA ASN A 45 4.24 -13.00 -2.00
C ASN A 45 3.18 -12.70 -0.93
N GLN A 46 3.53 -11.98 0.15
CA GLN A 46 2.59 -11.64 1.21
C GLN A 46 2.04 -10.23 1.02
N ALA A 47 0.85 -9.98 1.58
CA ALA A 47 0.20 -8.67 1.63
C ALA A 47 0.15 -7.94 0.28
N GLN A 48 -0.25 -8.67 -0.76
CA GLN A 48 -0.31 -8.19 -2.14
C GLN A 48 -1.48 -8.82 -2.88
N ASP A 49 -1.96 -8.10 -3.88
CA ASP A 49 -2.96 -8.60 -4.82
C ASP A 49 -2.62 -8.17 -6.25
N ASP A 50 -3.24 -8.84 -7.22
CA ASP A 50 -3.13 -8.46 -8.61
C ASP A 50 -3.86 -7.13 -8.84
N TYR A 51 -3.14 -6.12 -9.31
CA TYR A 51 -3.65 -4.78 -9.65
C TYR A 51 -4.43 -4.07 -8.54
N PHE A 52 -4.04 -4.28 -7.28
CA PHE A 52 -4.72 -3.75 -6.09
C PHE A 52 -5.04 -2.23 -6.15
N TYR A 53 -4.15 -1.43 -6.74
CA TYR A 53 -4.32 0.01 -6.95
C TYR A 53 -4.60 0.41 -8.41
N GLY A 54 -4.80 -0.56 -9.30
CA GLY A 54 -5.06 -0.36 -10.73
C GLY A 54 -3.88 -0.70 -11.64
N ASN A 55 -4.10 -0.56 -12.95
CA ASN A 55 -3.23 -1.10 -14.00
C ASN A 55 -2.05 -0.21 -14.42
N ASP A 56 -2.00 1.04 -13.95
CA ASP A 56 -1.01 2.04 -14.40
C ASP A 56 0.29 2.07 -13.57
N ALA A 57 0.32 1.34 -12.45
CA ALA A 57 1.41 1.26 -11.47
C ALA A 57 1.79 2.59 -10.80
N VAL A 58 1.02 3.66 -10.98
CA VAL A 58 1.36 5.00 -10.46
C VAL A 58 1.39 5.02 -8.94
N ILE A 59 0.34 4.47 -8.31
CA ILE A 59 0.25 4.40 -6.84
C ILE A 59 1.36 3.50 -6.28
N GLU A 60 1.55 2.32 -6.85
CA GLU A 60 2.59 1.37 -6.44
C GLU A 60 4.01 1.97 -6.55
N GLU A 61 4.32 2.72 -7.61
CA GLU A 61 5.60 3.42 -7.75
C GLU A 61 5.79 4.54 -6.70
N TYR A 62 4.73 5.32 -6.42
CA TYR A 62 4.75 6.34 -5.39
C TYR A 62 4.96 5.76 -3.98
N LEU A 63 4.23 4.69 -3.65
CA LEU A 63 4.36 3.99 -2.37
C LEU A 63 5.75 3.39 -2.19
N ALA A 64 6.31 2.76 -3.22
CA ALA A 64 7.66 2.21 -3.18
C ALA A 64 8.73 3.29 -2.95
N LYS A 65 8.56 4.49 -3.52
CA LYS A 65 9.46 5.62 -3.27
C LYS A 65 9.42 6.05 -1.80
N ASN A 66 8.21 6.22 -1.25
CA ASN A 66 8.05 6.62 0.15
C ASN A 66 8.61 5.56 1.12
N GLU A 67 8.45 4.28 0.80
CA GLU A 67 9.04 3.18 1.57
C GLU A 67 10.57 3.23 1.59
N ASN A 68 11.20 3.49 0.44
CA ASN A 68 12.66 3.61 0.36
C ASN A 68 13.19 4.78 1.21
N GLU A 69 12.48 5.91 1.22
CA GLU A 69 12.84 7.08 2.04
C GLU A 69 12.61 6.83 3.53
N THR A 70 11.61 6.02 3.89
CA THR A 70 11.25 5.74 5.28
C THR A 70 12.05 4.58 5.91
N ALA A 71 12.57 3.66 5.09
CA ALA A 71 13.38 2.52 5.53
C ALA A 71 14.54 2.85 6.48
N PRO A 72 15.43 3.81 6.17
CA PRO A 72 16.50 4.17 7.10
C PRO A 72 15.97 4.74 8.41
N ILE A 73 14.83 5.44 8.39
CA ILE A 73 14.21 6.06 9.57
C ILE A 73 13.69 4.97 10.51
N ILE A 74 12.93 4.00 10.00
CA ILE A 74 12.45 2.86 10.79
C ILE A 74 13.62 2.05 11.36
N LYS A 75 14.68 1.84 10.57
CA LYS A 75 15.89 1.15 11.04
C LYS A 75 16.56 1.90 12.19
N ALA A 76 16.65 3.23 12.11
CA ALA A 76 17.20 4.05 13.19
C ALA A 76 16.35 3.96 14.46
N ILE A 77 15.02 4.03 14.33
CA ILE A 77 14.09 3.88 15.47
C ILE A 77 14.27 2.52 16.14
N ILE A 78 14.33 1.43 15.39
CA ILE A 78 14.53 0.07 15.95
C ILE A 78 15.86 -0.02 16.69
N ASN A 79 16.92 0.57 16.15
CA ASN A 79 18.26 0.47 16.74
C ASN A 79 18.48 1.39 17.95
N THR A 80 17.79 2.52 18.01
CA THR A 80 18.05 3.57 19.00
C THR A 80 16.91 3.77 19.98
N GLU A 81 15.74 3.18 19.71
CA GLU A 81 14.48 3.37 20.43
C GLU A 81 14.04 4.85 20.51
N ASN A 82 14.60 5.71 19.66
CA ASN A 82 14.31 7.13 19.62
C ASN A 82 13.55 7.49 18.34
N LEU A 83 12.54 8.33 18.47
CA LEU A 83 11.85 8.91 17.32
C LEU A 83 12.68 10.05 16.71
N PRO A 84 12.50 10.32 15.40
CA PRO A 84 13.06 11.51 14.79
C PRO A 84 12.61 12.78 15.52
N LYS A 85 13.46 13.78 15.53
CA LYS A 85 13.14 15.09 16.11
C LYS A 85 11.88 15.64 15.43
N ARG A 86 10.93 16.11 16.25
CA ARG A 86 9.70 16.75 15.76
C ARG A 86 10.03 17.83 14.73
N ASP A 87 9.21 17.88 13.68
CA ASP A 87 9.33 18.82 12.55
C ASP A 87 10.61 18.65 11.69
N SER A 88 11.43 17.61 11.92
CA SER A 88 12.49 17.24 10.98
C SER A 88 11.89 16.62 9.71
N THR A 89 12.68 16.61 8.63
CA THR A 89 12.30 15.91 7.39
C THR A 89 12.00 14.43 7.64
N GLU A 90 12.78 13.76 8.50
CA GLU A 90 12.53 12.35 8.83
C GLU A 90 11.22 12.17 9.60
N TYR A 91 10.88 13.11 10.49
CA TYR A 91 9.60 13.10 11.18
C TYR A 91 8.43 13.23 10.20
N VAL A 92 8.52 14.17 9.24
CA VAL A 92 7.47 14.37 8.21
C VAL A 92 7.35 13.14 7.31
N ASN A 93 8.48 12.53 6.91
CA ASN A 93 8.48 11.31 6.09
C ASN A 93 7.86 10.13 6.85
N LEU A 94 8.23 9.93 8.11
CA LEU A 94 7.64 8.92 8.98
C LEU A 94 6.14 9.14 9.17
N PHE A 95 5.72 10.37 9.42
CA PHE A 95 4.31 10.73 9.58
C PHE A 95 3.52 10.44 8.30
N THR A 96 4.06 10.84 7.15
CA THR A 96 3.47 10.57 5.83
C THR A 96 3.34 9.07 5.57
N PHE A 97 4.36 8.29 5.92
CA PHE A 97 4.32 6.84 5.82
C PHE A 97 3.24 6.22 6.71
N VAL A 98 3.17 6.61 8.00
CA VAL A 98 2.13 6.13 8.92
C VAL A 98 0.73 6.50 8.43
N PHE A 99 0.56 7.72 7.93
CA PHE A 99 -0.70 8.16 7.33
C PHE A 99 -1.08 7.26 6.15
N GLN A 100 -0.15 6.96 5.24
CA GLN A 100 -0.41 6.06 4.12
C GLN A 100 -0.85 4.67 4.57
N LEU A 101 -0.24 4.10 5.62
CA LEU A 101 -0.63 2.78 6.14
C LEU A 101 -2.11 2.73 6.53
N ALA A 102 -2.67 3.82 7.05
CA ALA A 102 -4.08 3.89 7.43
C ALA A 102 -5.05 3.79 6.24
N TYR A 103 -4.60 4.14 5.02
CA TYR A 103 -5.43 4.13 3.81
C TYR A 103 -5.12 2.98 2.85
N ARG A 104 -4.17 2.10 3.18
CA ARG A 104 -3.83 0.92 2.35
C ARG A 104 -4.75 -0.29 2.59
N THR A 105 -5.79 -0.17 3.41
CA THR A 105 -6.74 -1.27 3.60
C THR A 105 -7.62 -1.43 2.36
N GLN A 106 -8.00 -2.67 2.04
CA GLN A 106 -8.94 -2.95 0.95
C GLN A 106 -10.23 -2.14 1.10
N SER A 107 -10.77 -2.05 2.31
CA SER A 107 -11.96 -1.24 2.60
C SER A 107 -11.74 0.26 2.35
N SER A 108 -10.55 0.80 2.64
CA SER A 108 -10.23 2.20 2.33
C SER A 108 -10.18 2.45 0.82
N VAL A 109 -9.59 1.53 0.06
CA VAL A 109 -9.53 1.60 -1.41
C VAL A 109 -10.94 1.54 -2.00
N GLU A 110 -11.77 0.59 -1.56
CA GLU A 110 -13.16 0.45 -1.98
C GLU A 110 -13.99 1.70 -1.66
N LEU A 111 -13.86 2.25 -0.44
CA LEU A 111 -14.55 3.46 -0.03
C LEU A 111 -14.17 4.68 -0.88
N ILE A 112 -12.87 4.88 -1.14
CA ILE A 112 -12.40 6.00 -1.97
C ILE A 112 -12.96 5.86 -3.40
N ASN A 113 -12.91 4.66 -3.97
CA ASN A 113 -13.47 4.39 -5.30
C ASN A 113 -14.97 4.69 -5.35
N GLU A 114 -15.73 4.26 -4.33
CA GLU A 114 -17.16 4.54 -4.23
C GLU A 114 -17.47 6.04 -4.16
N ILE A 115 -16.77 6.78 -3.28
CA ILE A 115 -16.96 8.22 -3.11
C ILE A 115 -16.62 8.97 -4.41
N VAL A 116 -15.47 8.67 -5.02
CA VAL A 116 -15.04 9.32 -6.26
C VAL A 116 -16.01 9.03 -7.39
N ASN A 117 -16.43 7.77 -7.57
CA ASN A 117 -17.38 7.39 -8.60
C ASN A 117 -18.73 8.08 -8.40
N LYS A 118 -19.29 8.07 -7.19
CA LYS A 118 -20.56 8.77 -6.90
C LYS A 118 -20.47 10.26 -7.21
N ASN A 119 -19.43 10.94 -6.72
CA ASN A 119 -19.26 12.38 -6.94
C ASN A 119 -19.07 12.70 -8.43
N LEU A 120 -18.29 11.91 -9.17
CA LEU A 120 -18.07 12.11 -10.60
C LEU A 120 -19.36 11.89 -11.41
N GLN A 121 -20.13 10.86 -11.07
CA GLN A 121 -21.44 10.61 -11.70
C GLN A 121 -22.41 11.76 -11.45
N GLU A 122 -22.45 12.32 -10.24
CA GLU A 122 -23.26 13.49 -9.95
C GLU A 122 -22.81 14.72 -10.74
N ILE A 123 -21.50 14.96 -10.88
CA ILE A 123 -20.98 16.05 -11.71
C ILE A 123 -21.41 15.90 -13.17
N ILE A 124 -21.31 14.70 -13.74
CA ILE A 124 -21.66 14.43 -15.15
C ILE A 124 -23.15 14.61 -15.43
N LYS A 125 -24.01 14.23 -14.47
CA LYS A 125 -25.46 14.46 -14.59
C LYS A 125 -25.78 15.94 -14.73
N HIS A 126 -25.03 16.81 -14.05
CA HIS A 126 -25.32 18.25 -13.97
C HIS A 126 -24.51 19.10 -14.96
N ASP A 127 -23.41 18.60 -15.53
CA ASP A 127 -22.62 19.31 -16.53
C ASP A 127 -22.83 18.76 -17.95
N VAL A 128 -23.61 19.50 -18.76
CA VAL A 128 -23.91 19.16 -20.16
C VAL A 128 -22.66 18.96 -21.01
N ARG A 129 -21.53 19.61 -20.69
CA ARG A 129 -20.27 19.49 -21.43
C ARG A 129 -19.64 18.11 -21.24
N LEU A 130 -19.90 17.48 -20.10
CA LEU A 130 -19.30 16.20 -19.71
C LEU A 130 -20.15 14.99 -20.11
N LYS A 131 -21.37 15.18 -20.65
CA LYS A 131 -22.27 14.10 -21.10
C LYS A 131 -21.67 13.16 -22.15
N LYS A 132 -20.62 13.58 -22.87
CA LYS A 132 -19.92 12.76 -23.88
C LYS A 132 -18.71 12.00 -23.33
N LEU A 133 -18.33 12.22 -22.06
CA LEU A 133 -17.27 11.44 -21.44
C LEU A 133 -17.83 10.07 -21.05
N GLU A 134 -17.33 9.02 -21.70
CA GLU A 134 -17.47 7.67 -21.16
C GLU A 134 -16.64 7.59 -19.89
N VAL A 135 -17.28 7.68 -18.73
CA VAL A 135 -16.66 7.23 -17.48
C VAL A 135 -16.62 5.73 -17.56
N ARG A 136 -15.50 5.19 -18.02
CA ARG A 136 -15.12 3.84 -17.65
C ARG A 136 -15.02 3.87 -16.14
N ALA A 137 -15.98 3.23 -15.46
CA ALA A 137 -15.87 2.96 -14.06
C ALA A 137 -14.47 2.39 -13.82
N PHE A 138 -13.79 2.84 -12.77
CA PHE A 138 -12.59 2.19 -12.26
C PHE A 138 -13.02 0.83 -11.67
N ASN A 139 -13.48 -0.06 -12.55
CA ASN A 139 -13.73 -1.45 -12.23
C ASN A 139 -12.38 -2.12 -12.37
N SER A 140 -11.85 -2.53 -11.22
CA SER A 140 -10.86 -3.58 -11.10
C SER A 140 -11.48 -4.87 -11.66
N ASP A 141 -11.16 -5.18 -12.93
CA ASP A 141 -11.30 -6.54 -13.48
C ASP A 141 -10.28 -7.49 -12.82
#